data_AF-A0A7C4IEL1-F1
#
_entry.id   AF-A0A7C4IEL1-F1
#
_cell.length_a   1.000
_cell.length_b   1.000
_cell.length_c   1.000
_cell.angle_alpha   90.00
_cell.angle_beta   90.00
_cell.angle_gamma   90.00
#
_symmetry.space_group_name_H-M   'P 1'
#
loop_
_entity.id
_entity.type
_entity.pdbx_description
1 polymer ?
#
loop_
_entity_poly.entity_id
_entity_poly.type
_entity_poly.pdbx_seq_one_letter_code
_entity_poly.pdbx_strand_id
1 'polypeptide(L)'
;RIAPEYTDAPASKFYEVAAQLDEGDRLVFVIAGQTLEGEERNKTVALRMGPRVDDPNPLVAARKRLAEAGVTVSGMGEMLQVTNVRFGSTAAKARIEPGFEIVGVKVPTDRVSAHWFYIPGLLFAALIWWMQGLRMRREAAPAAA
;
A
#
# COMPACT_ATOMS: atom_id res chain seq x y z
N ARG A 1 -12.78 -16.57 -1.21
CA ARG A 1 -11.57 -16.08 -0.51
C ARG A 1 -11.40 -14.62 -0.85
N ILE A 2 -11.31 -13.73 0.14
CA ILE A 2 -11.00 -12.31 -0.08
C ILE A 2 -9.52 -12.25 -0.49
N ALA A 3 -9.20 -11.52 -1.56
CA ALA A 3 -7.81 -11.39 -2.02
C ALA A 3 -6.98 -10.62 -0.95
N PRO A 4 -5.77 -11.08 -0.61
CA PRO A 4 -4.91 -10.38 0.35
C PRO A 4 -4.53 -8.99 -0.17
N GLU A 5 -4.39 -8.02 0.73
CA GLU A 5 -4.02 -6.63 0.40
C GLU A 5 -2.58 -6.51 -0.14
N TYR A 6 -1.72 -7.43 0.26
CA TYR A 6 -0.31 -7.46 -0.12
C TYR A 6 0.10 -8.84 -0.63
N THR A 7 0.95 -8.86 -1.66
CA THR A 7 1.63 -10.06 -2.15
C THR A 7 3.12 -9.98 -1.80
N ASP A 8 3.70 -11.08 -1.31
CA ASP A 8 5.12 -11.13 -0.99
C ASP A 8 5.97 -11.15 -2.28
N ALA A 9 7.01 -10.34 -2.30
CA ALA A 9 7.96 -10.20 -3.41
C ALA A 9 9.40 -10.19 -2.87
N PRO A 10 10.38 -10.57 -3.72
CA PRO A 10 11.78 -10.63 -3.33
C PRO A 10 12.37 -9.25 -3.01
N ALA A 11 13.48 -9.22 -2.27
CA ALA A 11 14.12 -7.98 -1.84
C ALA A 11 14.61 -7.16 -3.05
N SER A 12 14.98 -7.80 -4.16
CA SER A 12 15.35 -7.13 -5.42
C SER A 12 14.30 -6.17 -5.96
N LYS A 13 13.01 -6.37 -5.63
CA LYS A 13 11.92 -5.50 -6.04
C LYS A 13 11.73 -4.28 -5.14
N PHE A 14 12.51 -4.13 -4.07
CA PHE A 14 12.34 -3.08 -3.05
C PHE A 14 12.29 -1.66 -3.65
N TYR A 15 13.25 -1.29 -4.49
CA TYR A 15 13.29 0.06 -5.09
C TYR A 15 12.19 0.27 -6.14
N GLU A 16 11.80 -0.78 -6.87
CA GLU A 16 10.72 -0.73 -7.85
C GLU A 16 9.38 -0.47 -7.16
N VAL A 17 9.08 -1.20 -6.08
CA VAL A 17 7.87 -0.98 -5.27
C VAL A 17 7.89 0.41 -4.65
N ALA A 18 9.03 0.84 -4.09
CA ALA A 18 9.17 2.19 -3.53
C ALA A 18 8.93 3.31 -4.56
N ALA A 19 9.27 3.07 -5.83
CA ALA A 19 9.04 4.02 -6.92
C ALA A 19 7.56 4.12 -7.32
N GLN A 20 6.81 3.01 -7.24
CA GLN A 20 5.41 2.95 -7.65
C GLN A 20 4.47 3.65 -6.66
N LEU A 21 4.76 3.58 -5.36
CA LEU A 21 3.91 4.11 -4.30
C LEU A 21 3.66 5.63 -4.42
N ASP A 22 2.44 6.07 -4.06
CA ASP A 22 2.06 7.49 -3.98
C ASP A 22 2.47 8.12 -2.64
N GLU A 23 2.31 9.44 -2.52
CA GLU A 23 2.54 10.14 -1.25
C GLU A 23 1.60 9.65 -0.16
N GLY A 24 2.12 9.41 1.04
CA GLY A 24 1.33 8.92 2.18
C GLY A 24 1.10 7.41 2.21
N ASP A 25 1.36 6.71 1.10
CA ASP A 25 1.37 5.25 1.06
C ASP A 25 2.46 4.67 1.97
N ARG A 26 2.29 3.38 2.28
CA ARG A 26 3.21 2.63 3.13
C ARG A 26 3.99 1.62 2.31
N LEU A 27 5.30 1.78 2.27
CA LEU A 27 6.21 0.73 1.82
C LEU A 27 6.33 -0.30 2.94
N VAL A 28 5.82 -1.50 2.71
CA VAL A 28 5.84 -2.59 3.67
C VAL A 28 6.90 -3.60 3.26
N PHE A 29 7.82 -3.94 4.15
CA PHE A 29 8.93 -4.84 3.87
C PHE A 29 9.40 -5.57 5.13
N VAL A 30 10.10 -6.69 4.93
CA VAL A 30 10.61 -7.54 5.99
C VAL A 30 12.09 -7.26 6.16
N ILE A 31 12.51 -7.03 7.41
CA ILE A 31 13.91 -6.85 7.76
C ILE A 31 14.36 -7.92 8.74
N ALA A 32 15.60 -8.38 8.60
CA ALA A 32 16.24 -9.34 9.49
C ALA A 32 17.64 -8.89 9.88
N GLY A 33 18.06 -9.24 11.08
CA GLY A 33 19.43 -9.05 11.55
C GLY A 33 19.48 -8.96 13.07
N GLN A 34 20.56 -8.39 13.59
CA GLN A 34 20.80 -8.25 15.02
C GLN A 34 20.55 -6.81 15.46
N THR A 35 19.85 -6.62 16.58
CA THR A 35 19.71 -5.29 17.20
C THR A 35 21.02 -4.87 17.86
N LEU A 36 21.12 -3.59 18.23
CA LEU A 36 22.27 -3.09 18.99
C LEU A 36 22.47 -3.81 20.35
N GLU A 37 21.41 -4.40 20.91
CA GLU A 37 21.44 -5.19 22.14
C GLU A 37 21.88 -6.65 21.92
N GLY A 38 22.16 -7.06 20.68
CA GLY A 38 22.61 -8.41 20.35
C GLY A 38 21.48 -9.41 20.08
N GLU A 39 20.23 -8.96 20.04
CA GLU A 39 19.08 -9.85 19.78
C GLU A 39 18.87 -10.04 18.28
N GLU A 40 18.76 -11.30 17.83
CA GLU A 40 18.31 -11.58 16.47
C GLU A 40 16.81 -11.27 16.34
N ARG A 41 16.46 -10.42 15.37
CA ARG A 41 15.07 -10.06 15.09
C ARG A 41 14.77 -10.13 13.61
N ASN A 42 13.61 -10.71 13.31
CA ASN A 42 12.95 -10.63 12.01
C ASN A 42 11.60 -9.92 12.20
N LYS A 43 11.38 -8.82 11.47
CA LYS A 43 10.14 -8.05 11.58
C LYS A 43 9.69 -7.47 10.25
N THR A 44 8.38 -7.37 10.11
CA THR A 44 7.75 -6.58 9.05
C THR A 44 7.59 -5.14 9.51
N VAL A 45 8.08 -4.19 8.71
CA VAL A 45 7.98 -2.75 8.96
C VAL A 45 7.17 -2.08 7.86
N ALA A 46 6.50 -0.99 8.21
CA ALA A 46 5.75 -0.16 7.29
C ALA A 46 6.28 1.27 7.34
N LEU A 47 6.98 1.69 6.29
CA LEU A 47 7.52 3.03 6.16
C LEU A 47 6.55 3.90 5.37
N ARG A 48 6.11 5.01 5.97
CA ARG A 48 5.30 6.01 5.24
C ARG A 48 6.19 6.77 4.26
N MET A 49 5.78 6.80 3.01
CA MET A 49 6.49 7.46 1.93
C MET A 49 6.17 8.96 1.89
N GLY A 50 7.19 9.79 1.69
CA GLY A 50 7.04 11.25 1.51
C GLY A 50 6.50 11.62 0.12
N PRO A 51 6.53 12.90 -0.28
CA PRO A 51 6.17 13.32 -1.64
C PRO A 51 6.99 12.59 -2.71
N ARG A 52 6.47 12.51 -3.94
CA ARG A 52 7.30 12.04 -5.07
C ARG A 52 8.39 13.05 -5.36
N VAL A 53 9.55 12.54 -5.76
CA VAL A 53 10.69 13.35 -6.18
C VAL A 53 10.73 13.33 -7.69
N ASP A 54 10.77 14.50 -8.31
CA ASP A 54 10.93 14.63 -9.75
C ASP A 54 12.37 14.28 -10.14
N ASP A 55 12.55 13.10 -10.75
CA ASP A 55 13.82 12.66 -11.32
C ASP A 55 13.53 11.84 -12.59
N PRO A 56 14.30 12.02 -13.69
CA PRO A 56 14.15 11.21 -14.90
C PRO A 56 14.30 9.71 -14.65
N ASN A 57 15.02 9.32 -13.60
CA ASN A 57 15.20 7.91 -13.23
C ASN A 57 14.35 7.56 -11.98
N PRO A 58 13.32 6.69 -12.13
CA PRO A 58 12.42 6.34 -11.02
C PRO A 58 13.13 5.66 -9.85
N LEU A 59 14.24 4.94 -10.09
CA LEU A 59 15.02 4.31 -9.03
C LEU A 59 15.83 5.34 -8.23
N VAL A 60 16.32 6.40 -8.88
CA VAL A 60 17.03 7.50 -8.22
C VAL A 60 16.05 8.34 -7.40
N ALA A 61 14.88 8.64 -7.97
CA ALA A 61 13.78 9.28 -7.25
C ALA A 61 13.40 8.49 -5.98
N ALA A 62 13.21 7.16 -6.10
CA ALA A 62 12.87 6.30 -4.97
C ALA A 62 13.93 6.31 -3.87
N ARG A 63 15.22 6.22 -4.23
CA ARG A 63 16.33 6.30 -3.27
C ARG A 63 16.37 7.62 -2.53
N LYS A 64 16.20 8.74 -3.25
CA LYS A 64 16.18 10.08 -2.65
C LYS A 64 14.98 10.25 -1.72
N ARG A 65 13.80 9.77 -2.14
CA ARG A 65 12.58 9.77 -1.33
C ARG A 65 12.70 8.92 -0.06
N LEU A 66 13.37 7.77 -0.13
CA LEU A 66 13.67 6.95 1.06
C LEU A 66 14.63 7.66 2.01
N ALA A 67 15.67 8.30 1.47
CA ALA A 67 16.58 9.11 2.26
C ALA A 67 15.86 10.29 2.93
N GLU A 68 14.91 10.93 2.25
CA GLU A 68 14.01 11.95 2.80
C GLU A 68 13.04 11.37 3.85
N ALA A 69 12.59 10.13 3.70
CA ALA A 69 11.86 9.39 4.75
C ALA A 69 12.77 8.97 5.93
N GLY A 70 14.08 9.16 5.79
CA GLY A 70 15.08 8.95 6.83
C GLY A 70 15.67 7.54 6.86
N VAL A 71 15.61 6.79 5.76
CA VAL A 71 16.31 5.51 5.63
C VAL A 71 17.19 5.51 4.39
N THR A 72 18.43 5.06 4.55
CA THR A 72 19.34 4.81 3.44
C THR A 72 19.57 3.31 3.35
N VAL A 73 19.25 2.76 2.19
CA VAL A 73 19.47 1.34 1.87
C VAL A 73 20.53 1.29 0.78
N SER A 74 21.53 0.43 0.96
CA SER A 74 22.52 0.12 -0.06
C SER A 74 22.47 -1.37 -0.40
N GLY A 75 23.11 -1.74 -1.49
CA GLY A 75 23.18 -3.12 -1.96
C GLY A 75 22.62 -3.30 -3.37
N MET A 76 22.61 -4.55 -3.80
CA MET A 76 22.25 -4.95 -5.16
C MET A 76 21.52 -6.28 -5.17
N GLY A 77 20.47 -6.38 -5.98
CA GLY A 77 19.66 -7.59 -6.10
C GLY A 77 19.01 -7.95 -4.77
N GLU A 78 19.22 -9.18 -4.31
CA GLU A 78 18.67 -9.67 -3.03
C GLU A 78 19.46 -9.20 -1.80
N MET A 79 20.70 -8.76 -1.98
CA MET A 79 21.55 -8.31 -0.87
C MET A 79 21.34 -6.81 -0.64
N LEU A 80 20.26 -6.47 0.07
CA LEU A 80 19.94 -5.10 0.46
C LEU A 80 20.10 -4.91 1.96
N GLN A 81 20.83 -3.87 2.37
CA GLN A 81 21.10 -3.58 3.77
C GLN A 81 20.79 -2.11 4.10
N VAL A 82 20.21 -1.90 5.27
CA VAL A 82 20.01 -0.57 5.85
C VAL A 82 21.35 -0.06 6.36
N THR A 83 21.83 1.04 5.79
CA THR A 83 23.13 1.64 6.14
C THR A 83 23.00 2.83 7.06
N ASN A 84 21.92 3.60 6.94
CA ASN A 84 21.70 4.76 7.78
C ASN A 84 20.21 4.94 8.09
N VAL A 85 19.92 5.38 9.30
CA VAL A 85 18.57 5.78 9.71
C VAL A 85 18.68 7.14 10.39
N ARG A 86 17.97 8.14 9.86
CA ARG A 86 17.96 9.49 10.41
C ARG A 86 17.12 9.53 11.69
N PHE A 87 17.68 10.07 12.77
CA PHE A 87 16.96 10.24 14.04
C PHE A 87 15.68 11.08 13.87
N GLY A 88 14.63 10.72 14.62
CA GLY A 88 13.32 11.39 14.58
C GLY A 88 12.48 11.16 13.31
N SER A 89 13.01 10.43 12.33
CA SER A 89 12.32 10.12 11.07
C SER A 89 11.19 9.11 11.23
N THR A 90 10.38 8.94 10.19
CA THR A 90 9.36 7.87 10.12
C THR A 90 10.01 6.49 10.19
N ALA A 91 11.20 6.32 9.59
CA ALA A 91 12.00 5.10 9.69
C ALA A 91 12.48 4.80 11.12
N ALA A 92 12.96 5.82 11.84
CA ALA A 92 13.35 5.68 13.25
C ALA A 92 12.15 5.33 14.14
N LYS A 93 10.98 5.95 13.89
CA LYS A 93 9.73 5.61 14.58
C LYS A 93 9.27 4.17 14.30
N ALA A 94 9.58 3.64 13.12
CA ALA A 94 9.39 2.23 12.76
C ALA A 94 10.45 1.29 13.37
N ARG A 95 11.33 1.81 14.25
CA ARG A 95 12.41 1.07 14.93
C ARG A 95 13.39 0.42 13.95
N ILE A 96 13.56 0.97 12.75
CA ILE A 96 14.55 0.47 11.80
C ILE A 96 15.93 0.88 12.34
N GLU A 97 16.87 -0.06 12.38
CA GLU A 97 18.24 0.17 12.82
C GLU A 97 19.20 -0.08 11.66
N PRO A 98 20.33 0.64 11.60
CA PRO A 98 21.42 0.33 10.67
C PRO A 98 21.94 -1.10 10.90
N GLY A 99 22.30 -1.78 9.82
CA GLY A 99 22.83 -3.15 9.84
C GLY A 99 21.78 -4.22 9.50
N PHE A 100 20.49 -3.91 9.58
CA PHE A 100 19.45 -4.84 9.16
C PHE A 100 19.47 -5.08 7.64
N GLU A 101 19.28 -6.35 7.27
CA GLU A 101 19.08 -6.81 5.91
C GLU A 101 17.59 -6.76 5.53
N ILE A 102 17.30 -6.44 4.27
CA ILE A 102 15.94 -6.48 3.73
C ILE A 102 15.75 -7.84 3.06
N VAL A 103 14.86 -8.66 3.61
CA VAL A 103 14.65 -10.05 3.16
C VAL A 103 13.55 -10.15 2.11
N GLY A 104 12.63 -9.18 2.07
CA GLY A 104 11.54 -9.16 1.11
C GLY A 104 10.69 -7.91 1.22
N VAL A 105 9.88 -7.66 0.19
CA VAL A 105 8.98 -6.51 0.10
C VAL A 105 7.55 -7.00 -0.13
N LYS A 106 6.58 -6.29 0.42
CA LYS A 106 5.16 -6.56 0.21
C LYS A 106 4.61 -5.59 -0.83
N VAL A 107 4.18 -6.12 -1.97
CA VAL A 107 3.63 -5.33 -3.08
C VAL A 107 2.13 -5.11 -2.85
N PRO A 108 1.64 -3.87 -2.86
CA PRO A 108 0.20 -3.60 -2.85
C PRO A 108 -0.45 -4.29 -4.04
N THR A 109 -1.50 -5.05 -3.80
CA THR A 109 -2.22 -5.74 -4.89
C THR A 109 -3.29 -4.82 -5.46
N ASP A 110 -3.33 -4.74 -6.80
CA ASP A 110 -4.33 -3.97 -7.53
C ASP A 110 -5.70 -4.63 -7.36
N ARG A 111 -6.46 -4.13 -6.39
CA ARG A 111 -7.77 -4.67 -6.02
C ARG A 111 -8.87 -3.80 -6.61
N VAL A 112 -9.82 -4.44 -7.28
CA VAL A 112 -11.07 -3.78 -7.68
C VAL A 112 -11.71 -3.20 -6.41
N SER A 113 -11.96 -1.89 -6.39
CA SER A 113 -12.38 -1.21 -5.17
C SER A 113 -13.62 -1.90 -4.58
N ALA A 114 -13.68 -2.03 -3.26
CA ALA A 114 -14.84 -2.64 -2.58
C ALA A 114 -16.17 -1.95 -2.93
N HIS A 115 -16.10 -0.70 -3.42
CA HIS A 115 -17.26 0.08 -3.85
C HIS A 115 -17.93 -0.48 -5.10
N TRP A 116 -17.24 -1.33 -5.87
CA TRP A 116 -17.82 -1.98 -7.06
C TRP A 116 -19.04 -2.84 -6.69
N PHE A 117 -19.12 -3.36 -5.47
CA PHE A 117 -20.28 -4.13 -4.99
C PHE A 117 -21.54 -3.27 -4.82
N TYR A 118 -21.41 -1.96 -4.60
CA TYR A 118 -22.57 -1.07 -4.46
C TYR A 118 -23.29 -0.81 -5.78
N ILE A 119 -22.59 -0.85 -6.91
CA ILE A 119 -23.19 -0.62 -8.24
C ILE A 119 -24.34 -1.60 -8.53
N PRO A 120 -24.15 -2.93 -8.48
CA PRO A 120 -25.24 -3.87 -8.72
C PRO A 120 -26.35 -3.73 -7.66
N GLY A 121 -26.01 -3.50 -6.38
CA GLY A 121 -26.99 -3.30 -5.31
C GLY A 121 -27.90 -2.10 -5.54
N LEU A 122 -27.32 -0.94 -5.90
CA LEU A 122 -28.07 0.27 -6.23
C LEU A 122 -28.89 0.09 -7.49
N LEU A 123 -28.37 -0.63 -8.49
CA LEU A 123 -29.11 -0.91 -9.72
C LEU A 123 -30.36 -1.75 -9.44
N PHE A 124 -30.25 -2.79 -8.60
CA PHE A 124 -31.42 -3.56 -8.16
C PHE A 124 -32.42 -2.72 -7.37
N ALA A 125 -31.96 -1.89 -6.44
CA ALA A 125 -32.83 -1.01 -5.67
C ALA A 125 -33.57 -0.01 -6.57
N ALA A 126 -32.87 0.62 -7.52
CA ALA A 126 -33.45 1.52 -8.51
C ALA A 126 -34.47 0.80 -9.41
N LEU A 127 -34.16 -0.43 -9.85
CA LEU A 127 -35.06 -1.25 -10.65
C LEU A 127 -36.35 -1.59 -9.89
N ILE A 128 -36.23 -2.05 -8.63
CA ILE A 128 -37.38 -2.37 -7.77
C ILE A 128 -38.21 -1.10 -7.54
N TRP A 129 -37.57 0.01 -7.21
CA TRP A 129 -38.25 1.29 -7.02
C TRP A 129 -39.01 1.73 -8.27
N TRP A 130 -38.42 1.59 -9.46
CA TRP A 130 -39.07 1.88 -10.74
C TRP A 130 -40.28 0.98 -10.99
N MET A 131 -40.14 -0.33 -10.76
CA MET A 131 -41.22 -1.30 -10.93
C MET A 131 -42.37 -1.08 -9.94
N GLN A 132 -42.08 -0.80 -8.66
CA GLN A 132 -43.07 -0.50 -7.64
C GLN A 132 -43.77 0.85 -7.92
N GLY A 133 -43.02 1.86 -8.36
CA GLY A 133 -43.58 3.15 -8.76
C GLY A 133 -44.57 3.04 -9.93
N LEU A 134 -44.25 2.23 -10.94
CA LEU A 134 -45.17 1.92 -12.04
C LEU A 134 -46.44 1.19 -11.57
N ARG A 135 -46.34 0.28 -10.59
CA ARG A 135 -47.49 -0.45 -10.04
C ARG A 135 -48.41 0.49 -9.26
N MET A 136 -47.87 1.31 -8.37
CA MET A 136 -48.63 2.29 -7.59
C MET A 136 -49.36 3.30 -8.47
N ARG A 137 -48.74 3.73 -9.59
CA ARG A 137 -49.40 4.63 -10.55
C ARG A 137 -50.57 3.99 -11.31
N ARG A 138 -50.55 2.66 -11.49
CA ARG A 138 -51.64 1.90 -12.10
C ARG A 138 -52.76 1.60 -11.09
N GLU A 139 -52.43 1.29 -9.85
CA GLU A 139 -53.42 1.05 -8.78
C GLU A 139 -54.10 2.36 -8.33
N ALA A 140 -53.42 3.51 -8.42
CA ALA A 140 -54.03 4.82 -8.23
C ALA A 140 -55.04 5.20 -9.34
N ALA A 141 -55.17 4.41 -10.40
CA ALA A 141 -56.21 4.54 -11.42
C ALA A 141 -57.09 3.28 -11.40
N PRO A 142 -58.19 3.28 -10.62
CA PRO A 142 -59.47 3.40 -11.31
C PRO A 142 -60.56 4.18 -10.55
N ALA A 143 -61.50 4.73 -11.35
CA ALA A 143 -62.83 5.30 -11.06
C ALA A 143 -62.99 6.83 -11.02
N ALA A 144 -63.02 7.43 -12.22
CA ALA A 144 -64.00 8.44 -12.64
C ALA A 144 -64.15 8.23 -14.16
N ALA A 145 -65.19 7.64 -14.76
CA ALA A 145 -66.64 7.69 -14.53
C ALA A 145 -67.16 9.12 -14.47
#